data_AF-A0A822C0J5-F1
#
_entry.id   AF-A0A822C0J5-F1
#
_cell.length_a   1.000
_cell.length_b   1.000
_cell.length_c   1.000
_cell.angle_alpha   90.00
_cell.angle_beta   90.00
_cell.angle_gamma   90.00
#
_symmetry.space_group_name_H-M   'P 1'
#
loop_
_entity.id
_entity.type
_entity.pdbx_description
1 polymer ?
#
loop_
_entity_poly.entity_id
_entity_poly.type
_entity_poly.pdbx_seq_one_letter_code
_entity_poly.pdbx_strand_id
1 'polypeptide(L)'
;TAYNNMGSVCFQMHDYSAALSYYKEALEIYQENLPRNHPDLVVSYMNIGDICDQMGDLSKAHSFYKSACEMEENLFPVNHHCLKQCKEKIEKLNKKLRITFKN
;
A
#
# COMPACT_ATOMS: atom_id res chain seq x y z
N THR A 1 15.73 -2.19 0.12
CA THR A 1 15.69 -1.44 1.41
C THR A 1 16.01 0.05 1.26
N ALA A 2 17.06 0.47 0.53
CA ALA A 2 17.38 1.90 0.37
C ALA A 2 16.24 2.74 -0.25
N TYR A 3 15.66 2.29 -1.38
CA TYR A 3 14.53 2.98 -2.03
C TYR A 3 13.29 3.10 -1.14
N ASN A 4 12.96 2.06 -0.37
CA ASN A 4 11.84 2.11 0.58
C ASN A 4 12.06 3.18 1.66
N ASN A 5 13.29 3.32 2.15
CA ASN A 5 13.63 4.35 3.14
C ASN A 5 13.54 5.76 2.52
N MET A 6 14.02 5.94 1.29
CA MET A 6 13.89 7.20 0.57
C MET A 6 12.42 7.57 0.33
N GLY A 7 11.59 6.60 -0.07
CA GLY A 7 10.15 6.78 -0.20
C GLY A 7 9.49 7.21 1.11
N SER A 8 9.91 6.64 2.24
CA SER A 8 9.41 6.99 3.57
C SER A 8 9.79 8.41 3.98
N VAL A 9 11.03 8.83 3.72
CA VAL A 9 11.47 10.21 3.97
C VAL A 9 10.68 11.20 3.12
N CYS A 10 10.51 10.93 1.82
CA CYS A 10 9.68 11.77 0.95
C CYS A 10 8.21 11.83 1.41
N PHE A 11 7.65 10.71 1.86
CA PHE A 11 6.29 10.67 2.43
C PHE A 11 6.16 11.59 3.64
N GLN A 12 7.13 11.55 4.56
CA GLN A 12 7.15 12.41 5.75
C GLN A 12 7.31 13.89 5.41
N MET A 13 7.96 14.21 4.29
CA MET A 13 8.08 15.57 3.76
C MET A 13 6.85 16.01 2.94
N HIS A 14 5.81 15.19 2.85
CA HIS A 14 4.63 15.41 2.00
C HIS A 14 4.94 15.50 0.50
N ASP A 15 6.13 15.06 0.06
CA ASP A 15 6.46 14.89 -1.35
C ASP A 15 5.94 13.53 -1.84
N TYR A 16 4.63 13.47 -2.04
CA TYR A 16 3.95 12.24 -2.42
C TYR A 16 4.36 11.74 -3.82
N SER A 17 4.79 12.63 -4.71
CA SER A 17 5.23 12.24 -6.07
C SER A 17 6.59 11.56 -6.04
N ALA A 18 7.55 12.11 -5.29
CA ALA A 18 8.85 11.47 -5.11
C ALA A 18 8.71 10.16 -4.33
N ALA A 19 7.90 10.17 -3.27
CA ALA A 19 7.64 8.96 -2.49
C ALA A 19 7.03 7.83 -3.33
N LEU A 20 6.05 8.14 -4.20
CA LEU A 20 5.46 7.17 -5.12
C LEU A 20 6.50 6.55 -6.04
N SER A 21 7.40 7.38 -6.58
CA SER A 21 8.43 6.94 -7.53
C SER A 21 9.39 5.97 -6.84
N TYR A 22 9.91 6.31 -5.66
CA TYR A 22 10.79 5.43 -4.90
C TYR A 22 10.13 4.13 -4.45
N TYR A 23 8.86 4.16 -4.02
CA TYR A 23 8.16 2.94 -3.66
C TYR A 23 7.86 2.04 -4.87
N LYS A 24 7.62 2.60 -6.05
CA LYS A 24 7.47 1.82 -7.29
C LYS A 24 8.77 1.15 -7.71
N GLU A 25 9.89 1.87 -7.69
CA GLU A 25 11.21 1.28 -7.96
C GLU A 25 11.54 0.15 -6.96
N ALA A 26 11.24 0.36 -5.68
CA ALA A 26 11.39 -0.69 -4.68
C ALA A 26 10.51 -1.92 -4.99
N LEU A 27 9.25 -1.69 -5.39
CA LEU A 27 8.31 -2.74 -5.75
C LEU A 27 8.81 -3.56 -6.96
N GLU A 28 9.31 -2.91 -8.01
CA GLU A 28 9.84 -3.58 -9.20
C GLU A 28 11.02 -4.50 -8.84
N ILE A 29 11.98 -3.99 -8.06
CA ILE A 29 13.13 -4.79 -7.59
C ILE A 29 12.65 -5.98 -6.76
N TYR A 30 11.68 -5.78 -5.86
CA TYR A 30 11.15 -6.87 -5.05
C TYR A 30 10.38 -7.90 -5.88
N GLN A 31 9.65 -7.49 -6.92
CA GLN A 31 8.93 -8.41 -7.80
C GLN A 31 9.87 -9.31 -8.61
N GLU A 32 11.04 -8.80 -8.99
CA GLU A 32 12.05 -9.57 -9.71
C GLU A 32 12.84 -10.53 -8.82
N ASN A 33 13.06 -10.17 -7.56
CA ASN A 33 14.02 -10.85 -6.69
C ASN A 33 13.38 -11.67 -5.57
N LEU A 34 12.10 -11.45 -5.26
CA LEU A 34 11.43 -12.09 -4.13
C LEU A 34 10.25 -12.95 -4.57
N PRO A 35 9.91 -14.02 -3.82
CA PRO A 35 8.69 -14.77 -4.05
C PRO A 35 7.47 -13.84 -3.99
N ARG A 36 6.45 -14.12 -4.80
CA ARG A 36 5.24 -13.29 -4.92
C ARG A 36 4.55 -12.93 -3.61
N ASN A 37 4.75 -13.72 -2.55
CA ASN A 37 4.11 -13.52 -1.25
C ASN A 37 5.08 -12.95 -0.20
N HIS A 38 6.27 -12.46 -0.58
CA HIS A 38 7.24 -11.95 0.39
C HIS A 38 6.70 -10.74 1.18
N PRO A 39 6.93 -10.64 2.50
CA PRO A 39 6.43 -9.52 3.31
C PRO A 39 6.81 -8.13 2.77
N ASP A 40 8.03 -7.97 2.23
CA ASP A 40 8.48 -6.71 1.63
C ASP A 40 7.64 -6.25 0.44
N LEU A 41 7.08 -7.19 -0.34
CA LEU A 41 6.12 -6.86 -1.39
C LEU A 41 4.84 -6.32 -0.74
N VAL A 42 4.28 -7.02 0.24
CA VAL A 42 3.04 -6.62 0.94
C VAL A 42 3.17 -5.19 1.50
N VAL A 43 4.30 -4.89 2.17
CA VAL A 43 4.59 -3.56 2.70
C VAL A 43 4.68 -2.51 1.59
N SER A 44 5.31 -2.84 0.46
CA SER A 44 5.43 -1.92 -0.68
C SER A 44 4.06 -1.59 -1.29
N TYR A 45 3.18 -2.58 -1.45
CA TYR A 45 1.79 -2.36 -1.89
C TYR A 45 1.03 -1.45 -0.91
N MET A 46 1.19 -1.66 0.41
CA MET A 46 0.57 -0.80 1.42
C MET A 46 1.07 0.65 1.36
N ASN A 47 2.38 0.86 1.23
CA ASN A 47 2.97 2.20 1.15
C ASN A 47 2.48 2.97 -0.08
N ILE A 48 2.36 2.30 -1.23
CA ILE A 48 1.80 2.90 -2.44
C ILE A 48 0.31 3.21 -2.25
N GLY A 49 -0.45 2.32 -1.61
CA GLY A 49 -1.85 2.56 -1.25
C GLY A 49 -2.03 3.80 -0.36
N ASP A 50 -1.15 3.98 0.62
CA ASP A 50 -1.15 5.16 1.51
C ASP A 50 -0.89 6.45 0.74
N ILE A 51 0.08 6.44 -0.18
CA ILE A 51 0.34 7.57 -1.07
C ILE A 51 -0.90 7.90 -1.91
N CYS A 52 -1.53 6.90 -2.53
CA CYS A 52 -2.72 7.13 -3.33
C CYS A 52 -3.88 7.71 -2.50
N ASP A 53 -4.07 7.27 -1.25
CA ASP A 53 -5.08 7.85 -0.34
C ASP A 53 -4.76 9.32 -0.03
N GLN A 54 -3.49 9.66 0.24
CA GLN A 54 -3.07 11.05 0.48
C GLN A 54 -3.25 11.95 -0.76
N MET A 55 -3.05 11.41 -1.95
CA MET A 55 -3.27 12.11 -3.22
C MET A 55 -4.76 12.18 -3.63
N GLY A 56 -5.66 11.52 -2.90
CA GLY A 56 -7.09 11.48 -3.19
C GLY A 56 -7.50 10.49 -4.30
N ASP A 57 -6.58 9.68 -4.82
CA ASP A 57 -6.89 8.61 -5.77
C ASP A 57 -7.37 7.37 -5.00
N LEU A 58 -8.60 7.48 -4.47
CA LEU A 58 -9.21 6.45 -3.62
C LEU A 58 -9.36 5.11 -4.35
N SER A 59 -9.56 5.14 -5.67
CA SER A 59 -9.68 3.93 -6.51
C SER A 59 -8.36 3.18 -6.58
N LYS A 60 -7.24 3.86 -6.85
CA LYS A 60 -5.92 3.22 -6.82
C LYS A 60 -5.56 2.77 -5.42
N ALA A 61 -5.80 3.60 -4.40
CA ALA A 61 -5.53 3.23 -3.01
C ALA A 61 -6.24 1.92 -2.63
N HIS A 62 -7.53 1.81 -2.98
CA HIS A 62 -8.31 0.59 -2.73
C HIS A 62 -7.73 -0.63 -3.47
N SER A 63 -7.31 -0.48 -4.73
CA SER A 63 -6.69 -1.57 -5.48
C SER A 63 -5.39 -2.06 -4.84
N PHE A 64 -4.51 -1.14 -4.43
CA PHE A 64 -3.22 -1.48 -3.82
C PHE A 64 -3.39 -2.16 -2.46
N TYR A 65 -4.29 -1.66 -1.60
CA TYR A 65 -4.59 -2.36 -0.35
C TYR A 65 -5.18 -3.74 -0.61
N LYS A 66 -6.15 -3.86 -1.53
CA LYS A 66 -6.74 -5.17 -1.84
C LYS A 66 -5.67 -6.20 -2.25
N SER A 67 -4.72 -5.81 -3.12
CA SER A 67 -3.61 -6.69 -3.49
C SER A 67 -2.72 -7.07 -2.30
N ALA A 68 -2.41 -6.12 -1.40
CA ALA A 68 -1.64 -6.42 -0.18
C ALA A 68 -2.36 -7.45 0.71
N CYS A 69 -3.67 -7.28 0.92
CA CYS A 69 -4.50 -8.21 1.69
C CYS A 69 -4.52 -9.61 1.06
N GLU A 70 -4.72 -9.71 -0.27
CA GLU A 70 -4.75 -11.00 -0.99
C GLU A 70 -3.39 -11.73 -0.90
N MET A 71 -2.29 -10.99 -0.95
CA MET A 71 -0.94 -11.57 -0.81
C MET A 71 -0.70 -12.11 0.59
N GLU A 72 -1.15 -11.40 1.64
CA GLU A 72 -0.94 -11.81 3.02
C GLU A 72 -1.86 -12.96 3.45
N GLU A 73 -3.11 -13.01 2.96
CA GLU A 73 -4.02 -14.14 3.17
C GLU A 73 -3.46 -15.45 2.60
N ASN A 74 -2.71 -15.38 1.50
CA ASN A 74 -2.01 -16.53 0.93
C ASN A 74 -0.76 -16.95 1.71
N LEU A 75 -0.16 -16.05 2.49
CA LEU A 75 1.09 -16.30 3.23
C LEU A 75 0.82 -16.86 4.63
N PHE A 76 -0.16 -16.31 5.33
CA PHE A 76 -0.49 -16.69 6.70
C PHE A 76 -2.02 -16.76 6.90
N PRO A 77 -2.62 -17.96 6.90
CA PRO A 77 -4.05 -18.13 7.20
C PRO A 77 -4.44 -17.65 8.60
N VAL A 78 -3.46 -17.49 9.50
CA VAL A 78 -3.65 -17.07 10.89
C VAL A 78 -3.11 -15.65 11.06
N ASN A 79 -4.01 -14.68 10.86
CA ASN A 79 -4.00 -13.30 11.37
C ASN A 79 -2.62 -12.69 11.70
N HIS A 80 -1.98 -12.07 10.70
CA HIS A 80 -0.79 -11.25 10.88
C HIS A 80 -1.13 -9.74 10.91
N HIS A 81 -0.23 -8.93 11.47
CA HIS A 81 -0.44 -7.51 11.77
C HIS A 81 -0.75 -6.65 10.53
N CYS A 82 -0.14 -6.94 9.38
CA CYS A 82 -0.38 -6.18 8.15
C CYS A 82 -1.77 -6.47 7.55
N LEU A 83 -2.32 -7.68 7.73
CA LEU A 83 -3.64 -8.04 7.20
C LEU A 83 -4.73 -7.24 7.90
N LYS A 84 -4.60 -7.09 9.23
CA LYS A 84 -5.50 -6.25 10.02
C LYS A 84 -5.43 -4.80 9.56
N GLN A 85 -4.22 -4.25 9.38
CA GLN A 85 -4.05 -2.88 8.90
C GLN A 85 -4.63 -2.66 7.51
N CYS A 86 -4.37 -3.59 6.57
CA CYS A 86 -4.89 -3.52 5.22
C CYS A 86 -6.43 -3.50 5.20
N LYS A 87 -7.08 -4.38 5.98
CA LYS A 87 -8.54 -4.42 6.12
C LYS A 87 -9.11 -3.13 6.70
N GLU A 88 -8.47 -2.57 7.73
CA GLU A 88 -8.84 -1.29 8.33
C GLU A 88 -8.74 -0.12 7.32
N LYS A 89 -7.67 -0.09 6.51
CA LYS A 89 -7.49 0.92 5.46
C LYS A 89 -8.57 0.84 4.39
N ILE A 90 -8.91 -0.38 3.94
CA ILE A 90 -10.00 -0.62 2.98
C ILE A 90 -11.34 -0.17 3.55
N GLU A 91 -11.65 -0.51 4.81
CA GLU A 91 -12.90 -0.08 5.46
C GLU A 91 -12.99 1.45 5.55
N LYS A 92 -11.89 2.11 5.92
CA LYS A 92 -11.81 3.57 5.98
C LYS A 92 -12.02 4.21 4.60
N LEU A 93 -11.40 3.69 3.55
CA LEU A 93 -11.62 4.13 2.17
C LEU A 93 -13.08 3.96 1.74
N ASN A 94 -13.69 2.81 2.03
CA ASN A 94 -15.09 2.56 1.70
C ASN A 94 -16.05 3.53 2.40
N LYS A 95 -15.74 3.93 3.65
CA LYS A 95 -16.48 5.00 4.34
C LYS A 95 -16.31 6.34 3.63
N LYS A 96 -15.09 6.72 3.24
CA LYS A 96 -14.83 7.96 2.48
C LYS A 96 -15.62 7.98 1.16
N LEU A 97 -15.52 6.91 0.36
CA LEU A 97 -16.23 6.77 -0.92
C LEU A 97 -17.74 6.90 -0.73
N ARG A 98 -18.33 6.21 0.26
CA ARG A 98 -19.77 6.32 0.56
C ARG A 98 -20.22 7.73 0.93
N ILE A 99 -19.37 8.54 1.53
CA ILE A 99 -19.67 9.94 1.85
C ILE A 99 -19.58 10.79 0.58
N THR A 100 -18.54 10.59 -0.24
CA THR A 100 -18.32 11.35 -1.48
C THR A 100 -19.44 11.18 -2.50
N PHE A 101 -20.05 9.99 -2.60
CA PHE A 101 -21.17 9.74 -3.53
C PHE A 101 -22.57 10.00 -2.95
N LYS A 102 -22.67 10.44 -1.69
CA LYS A 102 -23.96 10.75 -1.03
C LYS A 102 -24.28 12.25 -0.98
N ASN A 103 -23.39 13.11 -1.45
CA ASN A 103 -23.58 14.55 -1.64
C ASN A 103 -23.71 14.87 -3.13
#